data_AF-A0A924A0W4-F1
#
_entry.id   AF-A0A924A0W4-F1
#
_cell.length_a   1.000
_cell.length_b   1.000
_cell.length_c   1.000
_cell.angle_alpha   90.00
_cell.angle_beta   90.00
_cell.angle_gamma   90.00
#
_symmetry.space_group_name_H-M   'P 1'
#
loop_
_entity.id
_entity.type
_entity.pdbx_description
1 polymer ?
#
loop_
_entity_poly.entity_id
_entity_poly.type
_entity_poly.pdbx_seq_one_letter_code
_entity_poly.pdbx_strand_id
1 'polypeptide(L)'
;MTLLNTRTKPNHLLDTVVEHLRLKNDAELSRALEVAPPVISKIRHGRLPVGDNFICRVHEATGVSVAHVRRLAGLKPLLSTGQAGRPSKPDH
;
A
#
# COMPACT_ATOMS: atom_id res chain seq x y z
N MET A 1 0.33 -1.16 -21.95
CA MET A 1 -1.12 -1.45 -21.97
C MET A 1 -1.49 -2.07 -20.63
N THR A 2 -1.75 -1.25 -19.61
CA THR A 2 -2.09 -1.74 -18.26
C THR A 2 -3.52 -1.33 -17.93
N LEU A 3 -4.40 -2.33 -17.88
CA LEU A 3 -5.81 -2.19 -17.56
C LEU A 3 -5.99 -1.71 -16.12
N LEU A 4 -6.55 -0.50 -15.95
CA LEU A 4 -7.02 0.00 -14.66
C LEU A 4 -8.30 -0.75 -14.28
N ASN A 5 -8.18 -1.91 -13.63
CA ASN A 5 -9.32 -2.63 -13.07
C ASN A 5 -9.68 -2.02 -11.69
N THR A 6 -10.49 -0.96 -11.74
CA THR A 6 -11.06 -0.27 -10.59
C THR A 6 -12.19 -1.09 -9.96
N ARG A 7 -11.86 -1.97 -9.01
CA ARG A 7 -12.78 -2.39 -7.95
C ARG A 7 -12.07 -2.26 -6.61
N THR A 8 -12.28 -1.10 -5.99
CA THR A 8 -11.84 -0.75 -4.63
C THR A 8 -12.17 -1.88 -3.64
N LYS A 9 -11.14 -2.64 -3.26
CA LYS A 9 -11.12 -3.61 -2.16
C LYS A 9 -9.82 -3.36 -1.39
N PRO A 10 -9.72 -3.67 -0.08
CA PRO A 10 -8.47 -3.61 0.68
C PRO A 10 -7.30 -4.39 0.02
N ASN A 11 -7.60 -5.32 -0.88
CA ASN A 11 -6.63 -5.98 -1.75
C ASN A 11 -5.86 -5.01 -2.66
N HIS A 12 -6.45 -3.88 -3.07
CA HIS A 12 -5.79 -2.92 -3.98
C HIS A 12 -4.47 -2.42 -3.42
N LEU A 13 -4.40 -2.14 -2.12
CA LEU A 13 -3.14 -1.76 -1.47
C LEU A 13 -2.10 -2.88 -1.60
N LEU A 14 -2.44 -4.09 -1.16
CA LEU A 14 -1.50 -5.20 -1.12
C LEU A 14 -1.07 -5.63 -2.52
N ASP A 15 -2.00 -5.68 -3.48
CA ASP A 15 -1.71 -5.99 -4.88
C ASP A 15 -0.82 -4.90 -5.51
N THR A 16 -1.08 -3.62 -5.23
CA THR A 16 -0.20 -2.53 -5.70
C THR A 16 1.21 -2.68 -5.14
N VAL A 17 1.36 -3.04 -3.86
CA VAL A 17 2.68 -3.22 -3.25
C VAL A 17 3.40 -4.44 -3.81
N VAL A 18 2.67 -5.54 -4.03
CA VAL A 18 3.22 -6.75 -4.67
C VAL A 18 3.72 -6.45 -6.08
N GLU A 19 2.94 -5.72 -6.88
CA GLU A 19 3.35 -5.30 -8.23
C GLU A 19 4.53 -4.32 -8.20
N HIS A 20 4.50 -3.34 -7.29
CA HIS A 20 5.55 -2.32 -7.15
C HIS A 20 6.89 -2.92 -6.77
N LEU A 21 6.89 -3.86 -5.82
CA LEU A 21 8.09 -4.57 -5.35
C LEU A 21 8.42 -5.81 -6.21
N ARG A 22 7.62 -6.11 -7.24
CA ARG A 22 7.75 -7.29 -8.12
C ARG A 22 7.80 -8.62 -7.36
N LEU A 23 6.98 -8.74 -6.33
CA LEU A 23 6.91 -9.94 -5.48
C LEU A 23 6.00 -10.98 -6.11
N LYS A 24 6.27 -12.27 -5.85
CA LYS A 24 5.48 -13.38 -6.41
C LYS A 24 4.25 -13.71 -5.57
N ASN A 25 4.31 -13.47 -4.26
CA ASN A 25 3.25 -13.88 -3.34
C ASN A 25 3.26 -13.10 -2.01
N ASP A 26 2.21 -13.34 -1.21
CA ASP A 26 2.03 -12.73 0.11
C ASP A 26 3.11 -13.12 1.13
N ALA A 27 3.78 -14.26 0.96
CA ALA A 27 4.88 -14.65 1.85
C ALA A 27 6.11 -13.77 1.61
N GLU A 28 6.43 -13.45 0.35
CA GLU A 28 7.46 -12.47 0.02
C GLU A 28 7.05 -11.07 0.48
N LEU A 29 5.77 -10.69 0.30
CA LEU A 29 5.24 -9.42 0.81
C LEU A 29 5.39 -9.30 2.32
N SER A 30 5.08 -10.38 3.05
CA SER A 30 5.19 -10.43 4.51
C SER A 30 6.62 -10.18 4.97
N ARG A 31 7.61 -10.73 4.26
CA ARG A 31 9.04 -10.51 4.54
C ARG A 31 9.45 -9.08 4.20
N ALA A 32 9.04 -8.57 3.04
CA ALA A 32 9.39 -7.23 2.58
C ALA A 32 8.82 -6.13 3.50
N LEU A 33 7.64 -6.35 4.08
CA LEU A 33 7.00 -5.42 5.03
C LEU A 33 7.36 -5.72 6.50
N GLU A 34 8.14 -6.77 6.77
CA GLU A 34 8.43 -7.29 8.11
C GLU A 34 7.17 -7.55 8.95
N VAL A 35 6.11 -8.02 8.29
CA VAL A 35 4.80 -8.30 8.88
C VAL A 35 4.56 -9.80 8.85
N ALA A 36 3.95 -10.35 9.90
CA ALA A 36 3.64 -11.78 9.92
C ALA A 36 2.63 -12.16 8.80
N PRO A 37 2.81 -13.29 8.09
CA PRO A 37 1.85 -13.78 7.09
C PRO A 37 0.37 -13.77 7.52
N PRO A 38 -0.02 -14.13 8.77
CA PRO A 38 -1.42 -14.07 9.17
C PRO A 38 -2.00 -12.66 9.20
N VAL A 39 -1.19 -11.61 9.36
CA VAL A 39 -1.65 -10.22 9.31
C VAL A 39 -2.02 -9.85 7.88
N ILE A 40 -1.16 -10.15 6.90
CA ILE A 40 -1.42 -9.94 5.47
C ILE A 40 -2.70 -10.68 5.04
N SER A 41 -2.82 -11.96 5.43
CA SER A 41 -4.01 -12.75 5.14
C SER A 41 -5.28 -12.13 5.75
N LYS A 42 -5.25 -11.70 7.03
CA LYS A 42 -6.41 -11.05 7.65
C LYS A 42 -6.78 -9.74 6.96
N ILE A 43 -5.80 -8.94 6.51
CA ILE A 43 -6.06 -7.70 5.76
C ILE A 43 -6.71 -8.00 4.40
N ARG A 44 -6.17 -8.98 3.64
CA ARG A 44 -6.77 -9.40 2.35
C ARG A 44 -8.22 -9.83 2.47
N HIS A 45 -8.53 -10.56 3.53
CA HIS A 45 -9.88 -11.06 3.78
C HIS A 45 -10.79 -10.07 4.53
N GLY A 46 -10.32 -8.83 4.78
CA GLY A 46 -11.09 -7.80 5.49
C GLY A 46 -11.37 -8.13 6.96
N ARG A 47 -10.63 -9.07 7.55
CA ARG A 47 -10.73 -9.48 8.96
C ARG A 47 -9.88 -8.62 9.89
N LEU A 48 -8.97 -7.82 9.32
CA LEU A 48 -8.16 -6.85 10.06
C LEU A 48 -8.14 -5.53 9.27
N PRO A 49 -8.56 -4.40 9.87
CA PRO A 49 -8.46 -3.09 9.21
C PRO A 49 -7.00 -2.67 9.05
N VAL A 50 -6.73 -1.90 7.99
CA VAL A 50 -5.41 -1.30 7.77
C VAL A 50 -5.24 -0.11 8.72
N GLY A 51 -4.34 -0.25 9.69
CA GLY A 51 -3.99 0.80 10.63
C GLY A 51 -2.71 1.55 10.27
N ASP A 52 -2.43 2.63 10.99
CA ASP A 52 -1.33 3.56 10.70
C ASP A 52 0.05 2.90 10.70
N ASN A 53 0.31 1.98 11.63
CA ASN A 53 1.58 1.22 11.68
C ASN A 53 1.82 0.41 10.39
N PHE A 54 0.77 -0.19 9.82
CA PHE A 54 0.90 -0.94 8.56
C PHE A 54 1.19 0.01 7.39
N ILE A 55 0.58 1.19 7.38
CA ILE A 55 0.79 2.22 6.37
C ILE A 55 2.24 2.74 6.41
N CYS A 56 2.79 2.97 7.61
CA CYS A 56 4.19 3.35 7.80
C CYS A 56 5.13 2.30 7.22
N ARG A 57 4.93 1.03 7.53
CA ARG A 57 5.76 -0.07 6.99
C ARG A 57 5.72 -0.14 5.46
N VAL A 58 4.53 0.03 4.86
CA VAL A 58 4.41 0.08 3.40
C VAL A 58 5.18 1.29 2.85
N HIS A 59 5.05 2.46 3.46
CA HIS A 59 5.81 3.65 3.07
C HIS A 59 7.32 3.41 3.13
N GLU A 60 7.81 2.82 4.22
CA GLU A 60 9.24 2.54 4.42
C GLU A 60 9.77 1.51 3.40
N ALA A 61 9.01 0.44 3.14
CA ALA A 61 9.42 -0.61 2.21
C ALA A 61 9.34 -0.20 0.73
N THR A 62 8.43 0.71 0.37
CA THR A 62 8.17 1.09 -1.04
C THR A 62 8.63 2.49 -1.41
N GLY A 63 8.91 3.36 -0.43
CA GLY A 63 9.13 4.80 -0.64
C GLY A 63 7.87 5.57 -1.03
N VAL A 64 6.71 4.91 -1.20
CA VAL A 64 5.45 5.55 -1.59
C VAL A 64 4.95 6.43 -0.46
N SER A 65 4.64 7.70 -0.73
CA SER A 65 4.17 8.63 0.31
C SER A 65 2.98 8.08 1.12
N VAL A 66 2.99 8.30 2.44
CA VAL A 66 1.91 7.89 3.37
C VAL A 66 0.52 8.31 2.87
N ALA A 67 0.41 9.50 2.25
CA ALA A 67 -0.84 9.99 1.67
C ALA A 67 -1.33 9.12 0.50
N HIS A 68 -0.43 8.63 -0.35
CA HIS A 68 -0.78 7.73 -1.45
C HIS A 68 -1.13 6.34 -0.93
N VAL A 69 -0.36 5.79 0.03
CA VAL A 69 -0.68 4.51 0.69
C VAL A 69 -2.08 4.55 1.34
N ARG A 70 -2.43 5.64 2.03
CA ARG A 70 -3.79 5.85 2.58
C ARG A 70 -4.87 5.81 1.53
N ARG A 71 -4.67 6.48 0.39
CA ARG A 71 -5.63 6.45 -0.72
C ARG A 71 -5.82 5.04 -1.29
N LEU A 72 -4.73 4.28 -1.46
CA LEU A 72 -4.79 2.88 -1.88
C LEU A 72 -5.52 2.00 -0.86
N ALA A 73 -5.38 2.30 0.44
CA ALA A 73 -6.11 1.64 1.52
C ALA A 73 -7.58 2.08 1.64
N GLY A 74 -8.05 3.04 0.82
CA GLY A 74 -9.40 3.62 0.93
C GLY A 74 -9.59 4.53 2.15
N LEU A 75 -8.50 4.96 2.79
CA LEU A 75 -8.52 5.84 3.96
C LEU A 75 -8.44 7.31 3.55
N LYS A 76 -9.09 8.18 4.33
CA LYS A 76 -8.91 9.63 4.17
C LYS A 76 -7.48 10.02 4.56
N PRO A 77 -6.83 10.94 3.81
CA PRO A 77 -5.60 11.58 4.26
C PRO A 77 -5.83 12.27 5.61
N LEU A 78 -4.88 12.14 6.54
CA LEU A 78 -4.97 12.81 7.85
C LEU A 78 -4.91 14.33 7.73
N LEU A 79 -4.24 14.80 6.69
CA LEU A 79 -4.11 16.20 6.33
C LEU A 79 -4.87 16.39 5.02
N SER A 80 -5.96 17.16 5.05
CA SER A 80 -6.60 17.70 3.85
C SER A 80 -5.54 18.47 3.08
N THR A 81 -5.24 18.04 1.85
CA THR A 81 -4.20 18.62 0.99
C THR A 81 -4.41 20.12 0.78
N GLY A 82 -3.81 20.94 1.64
CA GLY A 82 -3.41 22.32 1.37
C GLY A 82 -1.93 22.42 1.00
N GLN A 83 -1.22 21.28 0.92
CA GLN A 83 0.19 21.20 0.54
C GLN A 83 0.36 20.07 -0.48
N ALA A 84 0.20 20.41 -1.76
CA ALA A 84 0.67 19.59 -2.86
C ALA A 84 2.20 19.61 -2.87
N GLY A 85 2.81 18.74 -2.06
CA GLY A 85 4.20 18.36 -2.22
C GLY A 85 4.40 17.80 -3.63
N ARG A 86 5.34 18.40 -4.36
CA ARG A 86 5.68 18.19 -5.76
C ARG A 86 5.68 16.71 -6.19
N PRO A 87 5.32 16.40 -7.44
CA PRO A 87 5.57 15.07 -7.98
C PRO A 87 7.07 14.76 -7.89
N SER A 88 7.42 13.68 -7.20
CA SER A 88 8.74 13.06 -7.30
C SER A 88 8.95 12.75 -8.78
N LYS A 89 9.84 13.50 -9.42
CA LYS A 89 10.28 13.22 -10.80
C LYS A 89 10.82 11.78 -10.85
N PRO A 90 10.63 11.05 -11.96
CA PRO A 90 11.31 9.78 -12.16
C PRO A 90 12.83 10.02 -12.16
N ASP A 91 13.56 9.18 -11.43
CA ASP A 91 15.01 9.09 -11.51
C ASP A 91 15.43 8.86 -12.98
N HIS A 92 16.44 9.61 -13.40
CA HIS A 92 16.95 9.69 -14.77
C HIS A 92 17.65 8.41 -15.21
#